data_AF-A0A931R5I4-F1
#
_entry.id   AF-A0A931R5I4-F1
#
_cell.length_a   1.000
_cell.length_b   1.000
_cell.length_c   1.000
_cell.angle_alpha   90.00
_cell.angle_beta   90.00
_cell.angle_gamma   90.00
#
_symmetry.space_group_name_H-M   'P 1'
#
loop_
_entity.id
_entity.type
_entity.pdbx_description
1 polymer ?
#
loop_
_entity_poly.entity_id
_entity_poly.type
_entity_poly.pdbx_seq_one_letter_code
_entity_poly.pdbx_strand_id
1 'polypeptide(L)'
;FALAVTKAGTGTGTVTSAPTGINCGADCTEVLASGTSVALTATAASGSSFAGWSGTGCSTGTVTLNGNITCTATFNLNTFTLTVAKSGTGSGTVTGTGINCGADCSEPYTSGASVVLTAAAASGSTFAGWSGGGCTGTGTCTVTMSAATTVTATFNAITFTLTVNKSGAGTGTVTGTGINCGADCSEPYTSGASVVLTATAAAGSTFAGWSGGGCTGTGTCTVTMSAATTVTATFNAVTFSLTVNKSGAGSGTVTSAPAGINCGATCSGPYTSGASVVLTATAASGSTFAGWSGGGCTGTASTCTVTMSAATTVTATFNLASGFAPDKIGVYRPSTGEWFFDLNGNGVLETCGIDYCVSSFGSLGVPVVGDWNGSGVSQLGMFLTDAGQWQLDQNANETWEGCLIDTCIGPYGQTDIPIPGRWDLQGFDRIGVFRPSTALWYLDVNGNGQWNGCRRDVCGYLSVYKAGDLPIVGHWNGNGLSQLGFFRPSTGEWFLDYNGNRTWDDCTQDRCLSFGIAGQPVSGDWDGTGASKIGVFDPITGGWFLDLNGNGQWDGCEVDGCMSFGLPGDIPVVGKW
;
A
#
# COMPACT_ATOMS: atom_id res chain seq x y z
N PHE A 1 -10.08 116.48 11.56
CA PHE A 1 -9.93 115.55 12.69
C PHE A 1 -9.11 114.34 12.25
N ALA A 2 -8.39 113.70 13.17
CA ALA A 2 -7.60 112.50 12.87
C ALA A 2 -8.48 111.25 12.89
N LEU A 3 -8.36 110.41 11.86
CA LEU A 3 -8.88 109.06 11.82
C LEU A 3 -7.71 108.08 11.97
N ALA A 4 -7.70 107.29 13.04
CA ALA A 4 -6.71 106.24 13.26
C ALA A 4 -7.35 104.87 13.14
N VAL A 5 -6.71 103.96 12.40
CA VAL A 5 -7.10 102.55 12.34
C VAL A 5 -6.07 101.71 13.07
N THR A 6 -6.54 100.85 13.96
CA THR A 6 -5.73 99.81 14.60
C THR A 6 -6.24 98.44 14.17
N LYS A 7 -5.36 97.43 14.23
CA LYS A 7 -5.69 96.03 13.94
C LYS A 7 -5.55 95.21 15.21
N ALA A 8 -6.53 94.35 15.49
CA ALA A 8 -6.57 93.48 16.65
C ALA A 8 -6.99 92.05 16.27
N GLY A 9 -6.96 91.15 17.24
CA GLY A 9 -7.30 89.73 17.07
C GLY A 9 -6.08 88.85 16.78
N THR A 10 -6.33 87.56 16.54
CA THR A 10 -5.30 86.53 16.33
C THR A 10 -4.92 86.35 14.86
N GLY A 11 -5.71 86.91 13.95
CA GLY A 11 -5.49 86.87 12.52
C GLY A 11 -4.82 88.13 11.97
N THR A 12 -4.67 88.18 10.65
CA THR A 12 -4.10 89.32 9.95
C THR A 12 -4.99 89.79 8.81
N GLY A 13 -4.79 91.02 8.38
CA GLY A 13 -5.54 91.64 7.31
C GLY A 13 -5.04 93.06 7.02
N THR A 14 -5.64 93.67 6.00
CA THR A 14 -5.41 95.05 5.62
C THR A 14 -6.70 95.84 5.75
N VAL A 15 -6.58 97.15 5.95
CA VAL A 15 -7.72 98.09 5.94
C VAL A 15 -7.41 99.20 4.96
N THR A 16 -8.34 99.49 4.06
CA THR A 16 -8.27 100.64 3.16
C THR A 16 -9.45 101.59 3.38
N SER A 17 -9.34 102.85 2.94
CA SER A 17 -10.44 103.83 3.04
C SER A 17 -10.90 104.39 1.69
N ALA A 18 -12.16 104.85 1.64
CA ALA A 18 -12.71 105.72 0.60
C ALA A 18 -13.36 106.96 1.26
N PRO A 19 -12.94 108.21 0.93
CA PRO A 19 -11.84 108.57 0.02
C PRO A 19 -10.48 107.97 0.44
N THR A 20 -9.59 107.80 -0.53
CA THR A 20 -8.28 107.17 -0.31
C THR A 20 -7.43 108.00 0.64
N GLY A 21 -6.87 107.35 1.66
CA GLY A 21 -5.96 107.98 2.63
C GLY A 21 -5.41 106.97 3.63
N ILE A 22 -6.25 106.03 4.10
CA ILE A 22 -5.81 104.93 4.96
C ILE A 22 -5.50 103.69 4.11
N ASN A 23 -4.31 103.11 4.31
CA ASN A 23 -3.91 101.79 3.83
C ASN A 23 -3.08 101.09 4.92
N CYS A 24 -3.80 100.51 5.87
CA CYS A 24 -3.31 100.10 7.17
C CYS A 24 -2.53 98.76 7.08
N GLY A 25 -1.38 98.90 6.43
CA GLY A 25 -0.23 98.01 6.28
C GLY A 25 1.07 98.84 6.20
N ALA A 26 1.00 100.08 5.70
CA ALA A 26 2.07 101.08 5.74
C ALA A 26 1.62 102.42 6.36
N ASP A 27 0.35 102.81 6.20
CA ASP A 27 -0.21 104.04 6.79
C ASP A 27 -1.61 103.80 7.38
N CYS A 28 -1.73 104.07 8.68
CA CYS A 28 -2.90 103.76 9.50
C CYS A 28 -3.58 105.01 10.06
N THR A 29 -3.13 106.21 9.69
CA THR A 29 -3.67 107.47 10.25
C THR A 29 -3.83 108.51 9.16
N GLU A 30 -4.97 109.19 9.12
CA GLU A 30 -5.23 110.23 8.11
C GLU A 30 -5.95 111.43 8.75
N VAL A 31 -5.68 112.65 8.26
CA VAL A 31 -6.30 113.88 8.78
C VAL A 31 -7.24 114.45 7.72
N LEU A 32 -8.53 114.45 8.04
CA LEU A 32 -9.60 114.81 7.11
C LEU A 32 -10.44 115.97 7.65
N ALA A 33 -11.12 116.67 6.76
CA ALA A 33 -11.98 117.81 7.12
C ALA A 33 -13.17 117.35 8.01
N SER A 34 -13.69 118.29 8.81
CA SER A 34 -14.88 118.03 9.64
C SER A 34 -16.08 117.69 8.75
N GLY A 35 -16.88 116.70 9.15
CA GLY A 35 -18.06 116.24 8.42
C GLY A 35 -17.79 115.30 7.24
N THR A 36 -16.51 114.98 6.93
CA THR A 36 -16.18 113.99 5.89
C THR A 36 -16.66 112.59 6.29
N SER A 37 -17.37 111.92 5.39
CA SER A 37 -17.75 110.51 5.52
C SER A 37 -16.67 109.63 4.90
N VAL A 38 -16.16 108.66 5.66
CA VAL A 38 -15.13 107.72 5.25
C VAL A 38 -15.67 106.30 5.38
N ALA A 39 -15.59 105.52 4.30
CA ALA A 39 -15.85 104.09 4.33
C ALA A 39 -14.53 103.33 4.47
N LEU A 40 -14.42 102.49 5.49
CA LEU A 40 -13.30 101.59 5.74
C LEU A 40 -13.66 100.18 5.24
N THR A 41 -12.77 99.63 4.43
CA THR A 41 -12.89 98.27 3.90
C THR A 41 -11.81 97.40 4.53
N ALA A 42 -12.21 96.39 5.29
CA ALA A 42 -11.31 95.40 5.85
C ALA A 42 -11.21 94.18 4.94
N THR A 43 -9.99 93.82 4.54
CA THR A 43 -9.72 92.62 3.76
C THR A 43 -8.88 91.67 4.60
N ALA A 44 -9.46 90.54 4.99
CA ALA A 44 -8.74 89.53 5.76
C ALA A 44 -7.66 88.86 4.89
N ALA A 45 -6.51 88.56 5.49
CA ALA A 45 -5.47 87.77 4.83
C ALA A 45 -5.88 86.29 4.76
N SER A 46 -5.19 85.49 3.93
CA SER A 46 -5.42 84.04 3.84
C SER A 46 -5.32 83.39 5.23
N GLY A 47 -6.30 82.54 5.56
CA GLY A 47 -6.39 81.90 6.88
C GLY A 47 -6.98 82.76 8.00
N SER A 48 -7.38 84.01 7.73
CA SER A 48 -8.07 84.89 8.68
C SER A 48 -9.47 85.25 8.21
N SER A 49 -10.34 85.66 9.13
CA SER A 49 -11.65 86.25 8.85
C SER A 49 -11.77 87.61 9.55
N PHE A 50 -12.47 88.54 8.90
CA PHE A 50 -12.78 89.83 9.52
C PHE A 50 -13.95 89.64 10.50
N ALA A 51 -13.67 89.82 11.80
CA ALA A 51 -14.64 89.60 12.87
C ALA A 51 -15.54 90.81 13.11
N GLY A 52 -15.10 92.01 12.73
CA GLY A 52 -15.89 93.22 12.84
C GLY A 52 -15.08 94.45 13.24
N TRP A 53 -15.78 95.58 13.27
CA TRP A 53 -15.26 96.88 13.67
C TRP A 53 -15.61 97.20 15.12
N SER A 54 -14.72 97.86 15.83
CA SER A 54 -14.99 98.48 17.14
C SER A 54 -14.33 99.85 17.26
N GLY A 55 -14.64 100.60 18.31
CA GLY A 55 -14.17 101.97 18.53
C GLY A 55 -15.29 103.02 18.41
N THR A 56 -15.01 104.24 18.88
CA THR A 56 -16.01 105.32 19.01
C THR A 56 -16.47 105.81 17.64
N GLY A 57 -17.69 105.44 17.24
CA GLY A 57 -18.30 105.85 15.97
C GLY A 57 -17.97 104.98 14.76
N CYS A 58 -17.31 103.83 14.95
CA CYS A 58 -16.85 102.95 13.85
C CYS A 58 -17.57 101.60 13.72
N SER A 59 -18.73 101.39 14.37
CA SER A 59 -19.36 100.06 14.47
C SER A 59 -19.75 99.42 13.12
N THR A 60 -19.92 100.22 12.07
CA THR A 60 -20.35 99.75 10.73
C THR A 60 -19.24 99.80 9.69
N GLY A 61 -18.01 100.18 10.06
CA GLY A 61 -16.93 100.45 9.11
C GLY A 61 -17.09 101.74 8.30
N THR A 62 -18.13 102.53 8.57
CA THR A 62 -18.33 103.86 8.01
C THR A 62 -18.30 104.89 9.14
N VAL A 63 -17.55 105.98 8.96
CA VAL A 63 -17.37 107.02 9.98
C VAL A 63 -17.60 108.41 9.40
N THR A 64 -18.25 109.28 10.16
CA THR A 64 -18.33 110.72 9.85
C THR A 64 -17.49 111.50 10.85
N LEU A 65 -16.52 112.27 10.36
CA LEU A 65 -15.53 112.93 11.20
C LEU A 65 -16.09 114.18 11.88
N ASN A 66 -16.69 113.98 13.06
CA ASN A 66 -17.16 115.04 13.95
C ASN A 66 -16.24 115.23 15.19
N GLY A 67 -15.10 114.54 15.20
CA GLY A 67 -14.08 114.53 16.25
C GLY A 67 -12.95 113.58 15.85
N ASN A 68 -11.90 113.46 16.66
CA ASN A 68 -10.88 112.44 16.43
C ASN A 68 -11.49 111.05 16.69
N ILE A 69 -11.34 110.14 15.73
CA ILE A 69 -11.97 108.82 15.75
C ILE A 69 -10.88 107.76 15.66
N THR A 70 -11.00 106.72 16.49
CA THR A 70 -10.16 105.51 16.38
C THR A 70 -11.05 104.32 16.07
N CYS A 71 -10.77 103.64 14.96
CA CYS A 71 -11.41 102.40 14.57
C CYS A 71 -10.47 101.22 14.79
N THR A 72 -10.99 100.10 15.28
CA THR A 72 -10.23 98.86 15.39
C THR A 72 -10.85 97.81 14.49
N ALA A 73 -10.09 97.34 13.49
CA ALA A 73 -10.44 96.16 12.70
C ALA A 73 -9.97 94.90 13.43
N THR A 74 -10.89 94.01 13.76
CA THR A 74 -10.53 92.73 14.39
C THR A 74 -10.50 91.64 13.33
N PHE A 75 -9.37 90.94 13.21
CA PHE A 75 -9.21 89.76 12.37
C PHE A 75 -8.91 88.55 13.24
N ASN A 76 -9.65 87.46 13.07
CA ASN A 76 -9.45 86.22 13.81
C ASN A 76 -8.91 85.15 12.86
N LEU A 77 -7.98 84.31 13.36
CA LEU A 77 -7.54 83.15 12.59
C LEU A 77 -8.69 82.15 12.46
N ASN A 78 -8.91 81.64 11.24
CA ASN A 78 -9.92 80.63 11.01
C ASN A 78 -9.53 79.33 11.72
N THR A 79 -10.51 78.61 12.25
CA THR A 79 -10.30 77.29 12.85
C THR A 79 -10.85 76.21 11.92
N PHE A 80 -10.07 75.14 11.73
CA PHE A 80 -10.42 73.99 10.92
C PHE A 80 -10.28 72.71 11.74
N THR A 81 -11.26 71.81 11.61
CA THR A 81 -11.24 70.52 12.30
C THR A 81 -10.36 69.53 11.52
N LEU A 82 -9.44 68.88 12.23
CA LEU A 82 -8.74 67.68 11.74
C LEU A 82 -9.45 66.46 12.31
N THR A 83 -9.86 65.54 11.44
CA THR A 83 -10.48 64.27 11.85
C THR A 83 -9.56 63.10 11.47
N VAL A 84 -9.30 62.21 12.43
CA VAL A 84 -8.56 60.97 12.20
C VAL A 84 -9.54 59.80 12.08
N ALA A 85 -9.55 59.14 10.93
CA ALA A 85 -10.26 57.88 10.73
C ALA A 85 -9.30 56.70 10.89
N LYS A 86 -9.82 55.55 11.31
CA LYS A 86 -9.11 54.27 11.26
C LYS A 86 -9.81 53.35 10.27
N SER A 87 -9.03 52.56 9.53
CA SER A 87 -9.54 51.58 8.58
C SER A 87 -8.70 50.29 8.61
N GLY A 88 -9.16 49.28 7.87
CA GLY A 88 -8.51 47.96 7.77
C GLY A 88 -9.09 46.94 8.76
N THR A 89 -8.52 45.73 8.74
CA THR A 89 -8.98 44.58 9.56
C THR A 89 -8.27 44.48 10.91
N GLY A 90 -7.20 45.25 11.09
CA GLY A 90 -6.40 45.29 12.31
C GLY A 90 -6.83 46.41 13.26
N SER A 91 -6.05 46.60 14.30
CA SER A 91 -6.27 47.66 15.28
C SER A 91 -4.98 48.41 15.62
N GLY A 92 -5.14 49.61 16.16
CA GLY A 92 -4.05 50.47 16.56
C GLY A 92 -4.53 51.80 17.10
N THR A 93 -3.59 52.62 17.56
CA THR A 93 -3.82 53.95 18.11
C THR A 93 -3.15 54.99 17.23
N VAL A 94 -3.77 56.17 17.13
CA VAL A 94 -3.16 57.34 16.49
C VAL A 94 -3.08 58.47 17.50
N THR A 95 -1.91 59.05 17.65
CA THR A 95 -1.65 60.14 18.60
C THR A 95 -1.06 61.36 17.90
N GLY A 96 -1.46 62.55 18.33
CA GLY A 96 -0.91 63.84 17.93
C GLY A 96 -1.23 64.90 18.98
N THR A 97 -0.79 66.14 18.78
CA THR A 97 -1.07 67.24 19.71
C THR A 97 -2.57 67.52 19.77
N GLY A 98 -3.27 67.07 20.83
CA GLY A 98 -4.73 67.19 20.94
C GLY A 98 -5.51 66.04 20.26
N ILE A 99 -4.85 65.05 19.66
CA ILE A 99 -5.49 63.88 19.07
C ILE A 99 -5.02 62.62 19.81
N ASN A 100 -5.95 61.80 20.29
CA ASN A 100 -5.68 60.46 20.81
C ASN A 100 -6.78 59.50 20.33
N CYS A 101 -6.68 59.14 19.05
CA CYS A 101 -7.72 58.43 18.36
C CYS A 101 -7.78 57.00 18.90
N GLY A 102 -8.79 56.80 19.73
CA GLY A 102 -9.03 55.72 20.69
C GLY A 102 -10.18 56.15 21.60
N ALA A 103 -10.10 57.39 22.11
CA ALA A 103 -11.22 58.09 22.76
C ALA A 103 -11.59 59.40 22.03
N ASP A 104 -10.61 60.07 21.41
CA ASP A 104 -10.82 61.34 20.71
C ASP A 104 -10.07 61.40 19.38
N CYS A 105 -10.84 61.50 18.29
CA CYS A 105 -10.35 61.45 16.93
C CYS A 105 -10.58 62.77 16.17
N SER A 106 -10.98 63.86 16.83
CA SER A 106 -11.31 65.11 16.14
C SER A 106 -10.99 66.33 16.99
N GLU A 107 -10.15 67.23 16.49
CA GLU A 107 -9.72 68.43 17.22
C GLU A 107 -9.70 69.66 16.29
N PRO A 108 -10.17 70.84 16.74
CA PRO A 108 -10.05 72.10 16.01
C PRO A 108 -8.65 72.70 16.11
N TYR A 109 -8.10 73.13 14.97
CA TYR A 109 -6.81 73.82 14.89
C TYR A 109 -6.94 75.15 14.14
N THR A 110 -6.15 76.14 14.54
CA THR A 110 -6.09 77.42 13.84
C THR A 110 -5.39 77.27 12.48
N SER A 111 -5.76 78.10 11.50
CA SER A 111 -5.19 78.05 10.14
C SER A 111 -3.67 78.21 10.15
N GLY A 112 -2.96 77.38 9.39
CA GLY A 112 -1.50 77.32 9.34
C GLY A 112 -0.87 76.45 10.44
N ALA A 113 -1.64 75.94 11.41
CA ALA A 113 -1.12 75.01 12.41
C ALA A 113 -0.60 73.73 11.76
N SER A 114 0.52 73.22 12.28
CA SER A 114 1.14 71.98 11.83
C SER A 114 0.98 70.90 12.90
N VAL A 115 0.26 69.82 12.57
CA VAL A 115 -0.06 68.72 13.48
C VAL A 115 0.68 67.48 13.04
N VAL A 116 1.49 66.89 13.94
CA VAL A 116 2.21 65.64 13.67
C VAL A 116 1.42 64.47 14.27
N LEU A 117 1.04 63.52 13.42
CA LEU A 117 0.35 62.28 13.74
C LEU A 117 1.32 61.10 13.71
N THR A 118 1.26 60.27 14.74
CA THR A 118 1.99 59.00 14.84
C THR A 118 1.00 57.87 15.03
N ALA A 119 1.20 56.76 14.33
CA ALA A 119 0.39 55.55 14.45
C ALA A 119 1.20 54.44 15.13
N ALA A 120 0.56 53.72 16.04
CA ALA A 120 1.10 52.52 16.65
C ALA A 120 0.10 51.37 16.45
N ALA A 121 0.53 50.31 15.77
CA ALA A 121 -0.28 49.11 15.61
C ALA A 121 -0.38 48.34 16.93
N ALA A 122 -1.55 47.79 17.24
CA ALA A 122 -1.72 46.90 18.38
C ALA A 122 -1.09 45.52 18.10
N SER A 123 -0.94 44.69 19.14
CA SER A 123 -0.49 43.31 18.98
C SER A 123 -1.38 42.56 17.98
N GLY A 124 -0.76 41.77 17.09
CA GLY A 124 -1.47 41.05 16.03
C GLY A 124 -1.91 41.93 14.84
N SER A 125 -1.47 43.18 14.74
CA SER A 125 -1.75 44.07 13.62
C SER A 125 -0.47 44.73 13.08
N THR A 126 -0.50 45.16 11.81
CA THR A 126 0.52 46.02 11.19
C THR A 126 -0.09 47.36 10.80
N PHE A 127 0.71 48.41 10.85
CA PHE A 127 0.32 49.70 10.31
C PHE A 127 0.65 49.74 8.81
N ALA A 128 -0.39 49.73 7.97
CA ALA A 128 -0.25 49.68 6.51
C ALA A 128 0.07 51.06 5.92
N GLY A 129 -0.33 52.13 6.60
CA GLY A 129 0.03 53.50 6.24
C GLY A 129 -1.11 54.49 6.33
N TRP A 130 -0.79 55.73 5.96
CA TRP A 130 -1.72 56.85 5.94
C TRP A 130 -2.35 57.09 4.58
N SER A 131 -3.55 57.67 4.58
CA SER A 131 -4.17 58.28 3.41
C SER A 131 -5.01 59.52 3.78
N GLY A 132 -5.20 60.44 2.84
CA GLY A 132 -5.95 61.69 3.08
C GLY A 132 -5.13 62.78 3.76
N GLY A 133 -5.57 64.03 3.65
CA GLY A 133 -4.93 65.20 4.28
C GLY A 133 -3.47 65.47 3.91
N GLY A 134 -3.02 64.96 2.74
CA GLY A 134 -1.62 65.04 2.32
C GLY A 134 -0.71 63.96 2.93
N CYS A 135 -1.25 63.10 3.81
CA CYS A 135 -0.52 61.99 4.42
C CYS A 135 -0.43 60.79 3.47
N THR A 136 0.77 60.21 3.34
CA THR A 136 1.02 58.94 2.66
C THR A 136 2.17 58.19 3.35
N GLY A 137 2.31 56.90 3.06
CA GLY A 137 3.39 56.07 3.61
C GLY A 137 3.17 55.65 5.07
N THR A 138 4.22 55.15 5.72
CA THR A 138 4.16 54.52 7.06
C THR A 138 4.88 55.28 8.16
N GLY A 139 5.58 56.37 7.82
CA GLY A 139 6.23 57.25 8.80
C GLY A 139 5.25 58.13 9.57
N THR A 140 5.77 59.06 10.38
CA THR A 140 4.93 60.11 10.98
C THR A 140 4.30 60.97 9.89
N CYS A 141 3.02 61.33 10.02
CA CYS A 141 2.39 62.28 9.11
C CYS A 141 2.33 63.68 9.72
N THR A 142 2.75 64.70 8.96
CA THR A 142 2.55 66.10 9.32
C THR A 142 1.45 66.72 8.46
N VAL A 143 0.41 67.26 9.09
CA VAL A 143 -0.72 67.93 8.44
C VAL A 143 -0.66 69.42 8.71
N THR A 144 -0.72 70.25 7.66
CA THR A 144 -0.82 71.71 7.80
C THR A 144 -2.25 72.15 7.53
N MET A 145 -2.87 72.84 8.51
CA MET A 145 -4.30 73.12 8.50
C MET A 145 -4.65 74.36 7.68
N SER A 146 -5.12 74.16 6.45
CA SER A 146 -5.65 75.22 5.59
C SER A 146 -7.16 75.11 5.31
N ALA A 147 -7.74 73.95 5.62
CA ALA A 147 -9.16 73.64 5.54
C ALA A 147 -9.48 72.46 6.48
N ALA A 148 -10.76 72.16 6.68
CA ALA A 148 -11.16 70.94 7.39
C ALA A 148 -10.61 69.71 6.65
N THR A 149 -9.94 68.81 7.38
CA THR A 149 -9.11 67.75 6.80
C THR A 149 -9.39 66.43 7.49
N THR A 150 -9.46 65.34 6.72
CA THR A 150 -9.54 63.97 7.25
C THR A 150 -8.31 63.19 6.86
N VAL A 151 -7.69 62.52 7.84
CA VAL A 151 -6.56 61.60 7.67
C VAL A 151 -6.98 60.22 8.13
N THR A 152 -6.71 59.20 7.33
CA THR A 152 -7.02 57.80 7.65
C THR A 152 -5.75 57.02 7.96
N ALA A 153 -5.72 56.35 9.12
CA ALA A 153 -4.72 55.36 9.48
C ALA A 153 -5.24 53.96 9.16
N THR A 154 -4.55 53.22 8.30
CA THR A 154 -4.94 51.84 7.96
C THR A 154 -4.13 50.84 8.78
N PHE A 155 -4.81 49.96 9.51
CA PHE A 155 -4.20 48.84 10.24
C PHE A 155 -4.70 47.51 9.68
N ASN A 156 -3.80 46.59 9.36
CA ASN A 156 -4.16 45.27 8.84
C ASN A 156 -3.85 44.20 9.89
N ALA A 157 -4.77 43.25 10.10
CA ALA A 157 -4.52 42.12 10.99
C ALA A 157 -3.41 41.23 10.40
N ILE A 158 -2.51 40.73 11.26
CA ILE A 158 -1.56 39.69 10.88
C ILE A 158 -2.33 38.37 10.91
N THR A 159 -2.33 37.66 9.79
CA THR A 159 -2.95 36.33 9.69
C THR A 159 -1.90 35.26 9.37
N PHE A 160 -2.14 34.06 9.88
CA PHE A 160 -1.37 32.86 9.63
C PHE A 160 -2.29 31.72 9.22
N THR A 161 -1.90 30.97 8.21
CA THR A 161 -2.67 29.80 7.76
C THR A 161 -2.37 28.60 8.66
N LEU A 162 -3.42 27.92 9.12
CA LEU A 162 -3.33 26.58 9.70
C LEU A 162 -3.74 25.56 8.65
N THR A 163 -2.88 24.60 8.38
CA THR A 163 -3.17 23.49 7.46
C THR A 163 -3.23 22.17 8.22
N VAL A 164 -4.28 21.38 7.97
CA VAL A 164 -4.46 20.04 8.55
C VAL A 164 -4.23 18.97 7.48
N ASN A 165 -3.24 18.11 7.70
CA ASN A 165 -3.01 16.94 6.89
C ASN A 165 -3.64 15.71 7.53
N LYS A 166 -4.03 14.73 6.70
CA LYS A 166 -4.40 13.38 7.15
C LYS A 166 -3.39 12.38 6.62
N SER A 167 -3.00 11.42 7.44
CA SER A 167 -2.05 10.37 7.09
C SER A 167 -2.50 9.01 7.62
N GLY A 168 -1.80 7.96 7.19
CA GLY A 168 -2.09 6.57 7.55
C GLY A 168 -3.05 5.88 6.57
N ALA A 169 -3.21 4.57 6.73
CA ALA A 169 -4.03 3.74 5.84
C ALA A 169 -5.53 3.76 6.19
N GLY A 170 -5.88 4.31 7.36
CA GLY A 170 -7.26 4.47 7.79
C GLY A 170 -7.88 5.77 7.28
N THR A 171 -9.14 5.99 7.66
CA THR A 171 -9.88 7.20 7.30
C THR A 171 -10.51 7.86 8.53
N GLY A 172 -10.79 9.15 8.41
CA GLY A 172 -11.40 9.94 9.48
C GLY A 172 -11.58 11.40 9.05
N THR A 173 -12.18 12.16 9.96
CA THR A 173 -12.41 13.61 9.82
C THR A 173 -11.67 14.36 10.92
N VAL A 174 -11.29 15.59 10.62
CA VAL A 174 -10.77 16.55 11.61
C VAL A 174 -11.64 17.79 11.56
N THR A 175 -12.12 18.24 12.71
CA THR A 175 -12.95 19.43 12.84
C THR A 175 -12.34 20.44 13.81
N GLY A 176 -12.56 21.71 13.54
CA GLY A 176 -12.18 22.86 14.36
C GLY A 176 -12.94 24.11 13.90
N THR A 177 -12.76 25.24 14.58
CA THR A 177 -13.41 26.51 14.19
C THR A 177 -12.94 26.97 12.81
N GLY A 178 -13.73 26.75 11.75
CA GLY A 178 -13.32 27.03 10.37
C GLY A 178 -12.55 25.90 9.67
N ILE A 179 -12.28 24.78 10.36
CA ILE A 179 -11.65 23.59 9.75
C ILE A 179 -12.67 22.45 9.74
N ASN A 180 -12.87 21.84 8.57
CA ASN A 180 -13.60 20.57 8.42
C ASN A 180 -12.91 19.71 7.37
N CYS A 181 -11.83 19.06 7.79
CA CYS A 181 -10.90 18.35 6.93
C CYS A 181 -11.46 16.99 6.47
N GLY A 182 -12.48 17.12 5.64
CA GLY A 182 -12.97 16.20 4.61
C GLY A 182 -13.14 16.94 3.28
N ALA A 183 -13.50 18.23 3.32
CA ALA A 183 -13.58 19.14 2.17
C ALA A 183 -12.69 20.38 2.31
N ASP A 184 -12.46 20.85 3.54
CA ASP A 184 -11.63 22.03 3.82
C ASP A 184 -10.63 21.77 4.96
N CYS A 185 -9.35 21.82 4.61
CA CYS A 185 -8.24 21.50 5.49
C CYS A 185 -7.31 22.70 5.73
N SER A 186 -7.69 23.92 5.34
CA SER A 186 -6.80 25.08 5.45
C SER A 186 -7.55 26.39 5.64
N GLU A 187 -7.33 27.08 6.77
CA GLU A 187 -8.00 28.34 7.10
C GLU A 187 -7.00 29.37 7.65
N PRO A 188 -7.09 30.66 7.24
CA PRO A 188 -6.35 31.76 7.87
C PRO A 188 -6.93 32.18 9.22
N TYR A 189 -6.04 32.35 10.20
CA TYR A 189 -6.39 32.85 11.54
C TYR A 189 -5.57 34.06 11.89
N THR A 190 -6.12 34.95 12.71
CA THR A 190 -5.37 36.09 13.26
C THR A 190 -4.26 35.61 14.20
N SER A 191 -3.16 36.38 14.26
CA SER A 191 -2.07 36.12 15.19
C SER A 191 -2.58 36.07 16.65
N GLY A 192 -2.18 35.04 17.39
CA GLY A 192 -2.61 34.75 18.75
C GLY A 192 -3.92 33.96 18.86
N ALA A 193 -4.63 33.70 17.76
CA ALA A 193 -5.84 32.86 17.79
C ALA A 193 -5.53 31.45 18.30
N SER A 194 -6.43 30.89 19.11
CA SER A 194 -6.34 29.53 19.63
C SER A 194 -7.40 28.65 18.97
N VAL A 195 -6.96 27.64 18.21
CA VAL A 195 -7.82 26.73 17.44
C VAL A 195 -7.78 25.34 18.08
N VAL A 196 -8.95 24.79 18.41
CA VAL A 196 -9.06 23.42 18.95
C VAL A 196 -9.48 22.47 17.83
N LEU A 197 -8.65 21.46 17.57
CA LEU A 197 -8.85 20.41 16.60
C LEU A 197 -9.29 19.11 17.28
N THR A 198 -10.29 18.46 16.72
CA THR A 198 -10.79 17.15 17.15
C THR A 198 -10.76 16.18 15.98
N ALA A 199 -10.18 14.99 16.17
CA ALA A 199 -10.15 13.93 15.17
C ALA A 199 -11.19 12.86 15.51
N THR A 200 -11.94 12.43 14.50
CA THR A 200 -12.89 11.32 14.62
C THR A 200 -12.56 10.27 13.57
N ALA A 201 -12.18 9.07 14.01
CA ALA A 201 -11.91 7.95 13.11
C ALA A 201 -13.23 7.42 12.51
N ALA A 202 -13.20 7.06 11.23
CA ALA A 202 -14.33 6.38 10.59
C ALA A 202 -14.41 4.90 10.99
N ALA A 203 -15.52 4.24 10.68
CA ALA A 203 -15.67 2.80 10.88
C ALA A 203 -14.52 2.02 10.20
N GLY A 204 -13.98 1.02 10.89
CA GLY A 204 -12.82 0.24 10.42
C GLY A 204 -11.47 0.97 10.51
N SER A 205 -11.41 2.13 11.17
CA SER A 205 -10.18 2.89 11.41
C SER A 205 -10.02 3.26 12.89
N THR A 206 -8.79 3.57 13.30
CA THR A 206 -8.44 4.07 14.63
C THR A 206 -7.65 5.38 14.48
N PHE A 207 -7.86 6.31 15.41
CA PHE A 207 -7.06 7.53 15.44
C PHE A 207 -5.76 7.25 16.21
N ALA A 208 -4.64 7.26 15.50
CA ALA A 208 -3.33 6.95 16.05
C ALA A 208 -2.69 8.15 16.78
N GLY A 209 -3.09 9.37 16.39
CA GLY A 209 -2.71 10.59 17.09
C GLY A 209 -2.29 11.73 16.17
N TRP A 210 -1.91 12.84 16.80
CA TRP A 210 -1.47 14.05 16.14
C TRP A 210 0.05 14.14 16.01
N SER A 211 0.51 14.89 15.01
CA SER A 211 1.89 15.37 14.91
C SER A 211 1.96 16.75 14.24
N GLY A 212 3.02 17.51 14.52
CA GLY A 212 3.20 18.86 13.97
C GLY A 212 2.39 19.94 14.71
N GLY A 213 2.79 21.21 14.54
CA GLY A 213 2.09 22.37 15.14
C GLY A 213 1.96 22.36 16.66
N GLY A 214 2.83 21.63 17.36
CA GLY A 214 2.75 21.44 18.82
C GLY A 214 1.74 20.36 19.27
N CYS A 215 1.03 19.73 18.34
CA CYS A 215 0.09 18.66 18.62
C CYS A 215 0.79 17.31 18.78
N THR A 216 0.43 16.57 19.83
CA THR A 216 0.84 15.17 20.06
C THR A 216 -0.27 14.40 20.76
N GLY A 217 -0.18 13.06 20.79
CA GLY A 217 -1.15 12.20 21.47
C GLY A 217 -2.49 12.05 20.72
N THR A 218 -3.50 11.50 21.40
CA THR A 218 -4.80 11.11 20.81
C THR A 218 -5.99 11.96 21.28
N GLY A 219 -5.79 12.89 22.23
CA GLY A 219 -6.81 13.81 22.70
C GLY A 219 -7.12 14.92 21.69
N THR A 220 -7.87 15.94 22.10
CA THR A 220 -8.01 17.17 21.32
C THR A 220 -6.64 17.88 21.21
N CYS A 221 -6.37 18.53 20.07
CA CYS A 221 -5.20 19.40 19.95
C CYS A 221 -5.61 20.87 19.97
N THR A 222 -4.90 21.69 20.74
CA THR A 222 -5.03 23.15 20.69
C THR A 222 -3.80 23.77 20.05
N VAL A 223 -4.00 24.55 18.99
CA VAL A 223 -2.95 25.27 18.25
C VAL A 223 -3.09 26.77 18.50
N THR A 224 -2.03 27.41 18.96
CA THR A 224 -1.97 28.88 19.07
C THR A 224 -1.20 29.45 17.89
N MET A 225 -1.84 30.32 17.11
CA MET A 225 -1.30 30.79 15.83
C MET A 225 -0.31 31.94 16.01
N SER A 226 0.99 31.64 16.03
CA SER A 226 2.07 32.64 16.00
C SER A 226 2.85 32.67 14.69
N ALA A 227 2.62 31.68 13.83
CA ALA A 227 3.19 31.53 12.49
C ALA A 227 2.29 30.59 11.68
N ALA A 228 2.52 30.50 10.36
CA ALA A 228 1.88 29.47 9.54
C ALA A 228 2.24 28.08 10.09
N THR A 229 1.23 27.23 10.30
CA THR A 229 1.37 25.99 11.06
C THR A 229 0.71 24.83 10.34
N THR A 230 1.35 23.66 10.34
CA THR A 230 0.78 22.42 9.80
C THR A 230 0.65 21.38 10.90
N VAL A 231 -0.53 20.77 11.00
CA VAL A 231 -0.85 19.67 11.92
C VAL A 231 -1.25 18.45 11.11
N THR A 232 -0.80 17.27 11.48
CA THR A 232 -1.16 16.01 10.83
C THR A 232 -1.94 15.12 11.79
N ALA A 233 -3.09 14.62 11.34
CA ALA A 233 -3.89 13.62 12.01
C ALA A 233 -3.65 12.24 11.38
N THR A 234 -3.17 11.28 12.15
CA THR A 234 -2.88 9.93 11.64
C THR A 234 -4.02 8.97 11.96
N PHE A 235 -4.57 8.32 10.95
CA PHE A 235 -5.59 7.27 11.08
C PHE A 235 -5.05 5.93 10.58
N ASN A 236 -5.12 4.89 11.40
CA ASN A 236 -4.69 3.54 11.03
C ASN A 236 -5.91 2.68 10.71
N ALA A 237 -5.85 1.92 9.61
CA ALA A 237 -6.90 0.94 9.30
C ALA A 237 -6.84 -0.22 10.31
N VAL A 238 -8.00 -0.64 10.80
CA VAL A 238 -8.12 -1.88 11.59
C VAL A 238 -8.08 -3.03 10.60
N THR A 239 -7.17 -3.99 10.81
CA THR A 239 -7.05 -5.19 9.98
C THR A 239 -7.23 -6.45 10.81
N PHE A 240 -7.74 -7.50 10.16
CA PHE A 240 -7.90 -8.84 10.70
C PHE A 240 -7.25 -9.85 9.75
N SER A 241 -6.67 -10.91 10.31
CA SER A 241 -6.12 -12.01 9.49
C SER A 241 -7.24 -12.93 9.02
N LEU A 242 -7.26 -13.25 7.73
CA LEU A 242 -8.00 -14.38 7.19
C LEU A 242 -7.00 -15.49 6.87
N THR A 243 -7.23 -16.69 7.42
CA THR A 243 -6.41 -17.88 7.17
C THR A 243 -7.24 -18.92 6.44
N VAL A 244 -6.66 -19.53 5.42
CA VAL A 244 -7.24 -20.65 4.67
C VAL A 244 -6.48 -21.93 4.99
N ASN A 245 -7.17 -22.93 5.51
CA ASN A 245 -6.66 -24.29 5.63
C ASN A 245 -7.10 -25.11 4.43
N LYS A 246 -6.29 -26.09 4.03
CA LYS A 246 -6.67 -27.12 3.06
C LYS A 246 -6.83 -28.46 3.80
N SER A 247 -7.81 -29.25 3.40
CA SER A 247 -8.06 -30.58 3.97
C SER A 247 -8.54 -31.56 2.90
N GLY A 248 -8.60 -32.83 3.27
CA GLY A 248 -8.96 -33.93 2.37
C GLY A 248 -7.73 -34.50 1.64
N ALA A 249 -7.92 -35.64 0.99
CA ALA A 249 -6.84 -36.39 0.34
C ALA A 249 -6.47 -35.84 -1.04
N GLY A 250 -7.29 -34.95 -1.63
CA GLY A 250 -6.98 -34.30 -2.90
C GLY A 250 -6.21 -33.00 -2.72
N SER A 251 -5.77 -32.42 -3.83
CA SER A 251 -5.03 -31.16 -3.87
C SER A 251 -5.76 -30.06 -4.64
N GLY A 252 -5.35 -28.82 -4.40
CA GLY A 252 -5.94 -27.64 -5.00
C GLY A 252 -5.35 -26.35 -4.47
N THR A 253 -5.78 -25.24 -5.06
CA THR A 253 -5.39 -23.88 -4.67
C THR A 253 -6.62 -23.06 -4.24
N VAL A 254 -6.40 -22.10 -3.36
CA VAL A 254 -7.41 -21.10 -2.98
C VAL A 254 -6.84 -19.71 -3.16
N THR A 255 -7.53 -18.85 -3.90
CA THR A 255 -7.16 -17.44 -4.09
C THR A 255 -8.21 -16.51 -3.49
N SER A 256 -7.84 -15.25 -3.21
CA SER A 256 -8.76 -14.24 -2.69
C SER A 256 -8.91 -13.01 -3.58
N ALA A 257 -10.08 -12.37 -3.52
CA ALA A 257 -10.34 -11.02 -3.99
C ALA A 257 -10.98 -10.19 -2.86
N PRO A 258 -10.37 -9.10 -2.37
CA PRO A 258 -9.08 -8.53 -2.76
C PRO A 258 -7.90 -9.50 -2.62
N ALA A 259 -6.84 -9.28 -3.40
CA ALA A 259 -5.64 -10.12 -3.38
C ALA A 259 -4.97 -10.10 -1.99
N GLY A 260 -4.49 -11.25 -1.53
CA GLY A 260 -3.85 -11.40 -0.22
C GLY A 260 -3.64 -12.87 0.18
N ILE A 261 -4.42 -13.78 -0.39
CA ILE A 261 -4.27 -15.23 -0.23
C ILE A 261 -4.09 -15.86 -1.62
N ASN A 262 -3.07 -16.70 -1.74
CA ASN A 262 -2.85 -17.65 -2.84
C ASN A 262 -2.30 -18.93 -2.20
N CYS A 263 -3.22 -19.74 -1.66
CA CYS A 263 -2.94 -20.90 -0.82
C CYS A 263 -2.48 -22.11 -1.65
N GLY A 264 -1.42 -21.91 -2.41
CA GLY A 264 -0.37 -22.89 -2.71
C GLY A 264 0.88 -22.65 -1.85
N ALA A 265 1.26 -21.37 -1.68
CA ALA A 265 2.41 -20.95 -0.85
C ALA A 265 2.06 -19.92 0.25
N THR A 266 0.96 -19.16 0.10
CA THR A 266 0.55 -18.14 1.08
C THR A 266 -0.93 -18.31 1.46
N CYS A 267 -1.17 -18.87 2.64
CA CYS A 267 -2.49 -19.25 3.10
C CYS A 267 -3.11 -18.28 4.13
N SER A 268 -2.46 -17.14 4.42
CA SER A 268 -3.01 -16.13 5.32
C SER A 268 -2.73 -14.72 4.80
N GLY A 269 -3.70 -13.82 4.93
CA GLY A 269 -3.57 -12.41 4.53
C GLY A 269 -4.29 -11.45 5.47
N PRO A 270 -3.79 -10.21 5.64
CA PRO A 270 -4.48 -9.17 6.40
C PRO A 270 -5.52 -8.45 5.53
N TYR A 271 -6.71 -8.25 6.08
CA TYR A 271 -7.81 -7.55 5.41
C TYR A 271 -8.41 -6.51 6.35
N THR A 272 -8.87 -5.39 5.81
CA THR A 272 -9.47 -4.31 6.62
C THR A 272 -10.80 -4.76 7.25
N SER A 273 -11.11 -4.23 8.42
CA SER A 273 -12.40 -4.45 9.07
C SER A 273 -13.55 -4.01 8.16
N GLY A 274 -14.56 -4.87 8.02
CA GLY A 274 -15.69 -4.70 7.11
C GLY A 274 -15.42 -5.13 5.67
N ALA A 275 -14.20 -5.53 5.31
CA ALA A 275 -13.90 -6.00 3.96
C ALA A 275 -14.69 -7.28 3.64
N SER A 276 -15.25 -7.31 2.43
CA SER A 276 -15.84 -8.52 1.84
C SER A 276 -14.79 -9.21 0.99
N VAL A 277 -14.30 -10.35 1.43
CA VAL A 277 -13.23 -11.13 0.79
C VAL A 277 -13.85 -12.35 0.13
N VAL A 278 -13.74 -12.44 -1.20
CA VAL A 278 -14.18 -13.61 -1.97
C VAL A 278 -13.02 -14.58 -2.11
N LEU A 279 -13.17 -15.78 -1.56
CA LEU A 279 -12.28 -16.92 -1.75
C LEU A 279 -12.74 -17.74 -2.95
N THR A 280 -11.81 -18.21 -3.77
CA THR A 280 -12.06 -19.07 -4.93
C THR A 280 -11.18 -20.31 -4.85
N ALA A 281 -11.78 -21.49 -4.80
CA ALA A 281 -11.10 -22.79 -4.83
C ALA A 281 -10.98 -23.31 -6.26
N THR A 282 -9.83 -23.89 -6.59
CA THR A 282 -9.59 -24.58 -7.86
C THR A 282 -8.91 -25.91 -7.54
N ALA A 283 -9.59 -27.02 -7.83
CA ALA A 283 -9.03 -28.35 -7.66
C ALA A 283 -7.93 -28.61 -8.70
N ALA A 284 -6.88 -29.32 -8.30
CA ALA A 284 -5.85 -29.77 -9.23
C ALA A 284 -6.35 -30.95 -10.08
N SER A 285 -5.56 -31.36 -11.09
CA SER A 285 -5.81 -32.62 -11.80
C SER A 285 -5.82 -33.80 -10.83
N GLY A 286 -6.68 -34.80 -11.07
CA GLY A 286 -6.87 -35.93 -10.16
C GLY A 286 -7.63 -35.59 -8.86
N SER A 287 -8.11 -34.35 -8.69
CA SER A 287 -8.83 -33.92 -7.49
C SER A 287 -10.18 -33.25 -7.79
N THR A 288 -11.05 -33.18 -6.79
CA THR A 288 -12.36 -32.51 -6.81
C THR A 288 -12.52 -31.62 -5.60
N PHE A 289 -13.18 -30.47 -5.76
CA PHE A 289 -13.48 -29.58 -4.64
C PHE A 289 -14.72 -30.09 -3.89
N ALA A 290 -14.53 -30.52 -2.65
CA ALA A 290 -15.56 -31.13 -1.82
C ALA A 290 -16.39 -30.10 -1.03
N GLY A 291 -15.82 -28.91 -0.78
CA GLY A 291 -16.56 -27.80 -0.18
C GLY A 291 -15.80 -26.99 0.86
N TRP A 292 -16.48 -25.96 1.37
CA TRP A 292 -15.97 -25.06 2.40
C TRP A 292 -16.50 -25.41 3.79
N SER A 293 -15.71 -25.09 4.82
CA SER A 293 -16.16 -25.03 6.21
C SER A 293 -15.44 -23.92 6.99
N GLY A 294 -16.04 -23.45 8.10
CA GLY A 294 -15.45 -22.41 8.94
C GLY A 294 -15.61 -20.99 8.39
N GLY A 295 -15.45 -19.99 9.26
CA GLY A 295 -15.45 -18.57 8.88
C GLY A 295 -16.70 -18.05 8.17
N GLY A 296 -17.85 -18.71 8.35
CA GLY A 296 -19.10 -18.40 7.66
C GLY A 296 -19.21 -19.01 6.25
N CYS A 297 -18.18 -19.73 5.77
CA CYS A 297 -18.19 -20.46 4.52
C CYS A 297 -18.73 -21.88 4.68
N THR A 298 -19.65 -22.27 3.79
CA THR A 298 -20.23 -23.62 3.73
C THR A 298 -20.61 -23.99 2.31
N GLY A 299 -20.68 -25.28 1.99
CA GLY A 299 -21.21 -25.80 0.74
C GLY A 299 -20.14 -26.04 -0.33
N THR A 300 -20.58 -26.43 -1.52
CA THR A 300 -19.73 -26.97 -2.61
C THR A 300 -19.47 -25.98 -3.74
N ALA A 301 -19.99 -24.75 -3.66
CA ALA A 301 -19.70 -23.73 -4.65
C ALA A 301 -18.20 -23.40 -4.65
N SER A 302 -17.60 -23.24 -5.83
CA SER A 302 -16.17 -22.95 -5.96
C SER A 302 -15.75 -21.61 -5.33
N THR A 303 -16.70 -20.75 -4.98
CA THR A 303 -16.45 -19.48 -4.30
C THR A 303 -17.15 -19.38 -2.95
N CYS A 304 -16.52 -18.66 -2.02
CA CYS A 304 -17.13 -18.25 -0.76
C CYS A 304 -16.79 -16.80 -0.43
N THR A 305 -17.74 -16.04 0.11
CA THR A 305 -17.51 -14.66 0.58
C THR A 305 -17.45 -14.59 2.09
N VAL A 306 -16.36 -14.02 2.62
CA VAL A 306 -16.11 -13.78 4.05
C VAL A 306 -16.17 -12.28 4.34
N THR A 307 -16.98 -11.86 5.31
CA THR A 307 -16.97 -10.47 5.79
C THR A 307 -16.11 -10.34 7.04
N MET A 308 -15.05 -9.55 6.97
CA MET A 308 -14.04 -9.46 8.02
C MET A 308 -14.51 -8.59 9.19
N SER A 309 -14.78 -9.21 10.34
CA SER A 309 -15.12 -8.51 11.59
C SER A 309 -14.23 -8.90 12.78
N ALA A 310 -13.48 -9.98 12.60
CA ALA A 310 -12.47 -10.51 13.52
C ALA A 310 -11.50 -11.38 12.70
N ALA A 311 -10.43 -11.86 13.34
CA ALA A 311 -9.59 -12.90 12.74
C ALA A 311 -10.43 -14.15 12.44
N THR A 312 -10.32 -14.67 11.22
CA THR A 312 -11.21 -15.71 10.70
C THR A 312 -10.39 -16.83 10.06
N THR A 313 -10.82 -18.08 10.22
CA THR A 313 -10.24 -19.25 9.54
C THR A 313 -11.31 -19.95 8.72
N VAL A 314 -10.97 -20.28 7.47
CA VAL A 314 -11.81 -21.03 6.53
C VAL A 314 -11.04 -22.26 6.07
N THR A 315 -11.70 -23.39 5.90
CA THR A 315 -11.12 -24.63 5.39
C THR A 315 -11.72 -24.97 4.03
N ALA A 316 -10.87 -25.19 3.02
CA ALA A 316 -11.22 -25.73 1.72
C ALA A 316 -10.91 -27.23 1.69
N THR A 317 -11.91 -28.07 1.43
CA THR A 317 -11.71 -29.52 1.33
C THR A 317 -11.59 -29.95 -0.13
N PHE A 318 -10.54 -30.68 -0.47
CA PHE A 318 -10.32 -31.32 -1.76
C PHE A 318 -10.25 -32.83 -1.59
N ASN A 319 -10.98 -33.59 -2.41
CA ASN A 319 -10.95 -35.04 -2.41
C ASN A 319 -10.31 -35.55 -3.69
N LEU A 320 -9.69 -36.72 -3.66
CA LEU A 320 -9.24 -37.40 -4.87
C LEU A 320 -10.43 -37.69 -5.79
N ALA A 321 -10.22 -37.51 -7.09
CA ALA A 321 -11.16 -37.95 -8.10
C ALA A 321 -11.17 -39.49 -8.13
N SER A 322 -12.33 -40.10 -8.41
CA SER A 322 -12.45 -41.56 -8.48
C SER A 322 -11.46 -42.14 -9.52
N GLY A 323 -10.63 -43.10 -9.10
CA GLY A 323 -9.61 -43.75 -9.94
C GLY A 323 -8.17 -43.25 -9.75
N PHE A 324 -7.95 -42.23 -8.91
CA PHE A 324 -6.63 -41.66 -8.61
C PHE A 324 -6.21 -41.95 -7.17
N ALA A 325 -6.04 -43.23 -6.82
CA ALA A 325 -5.47 -43.63 -5.53
C ALA A 325 -3.93 -43.41 -5.55
N PRO A 326 -3.33 -42.96 -4.42
CA PRO A 326 -1.89 -42.84 -4.33
C PRO A 326 -1.18 -44.18 -4.53
N ASP A 327 0.02 -44.12 -5.10
CA ASP A 327 0.91 -45.27 -5.11
C ASP A 327 1.43 -45.53 -3.69
N LYS A 328 1.58 -46.81 -3.36
CA LYS A 328 2.05 -47.27 -2.04
C LYS A 328 3.45 -47.87 -2.14
N ILE A 329 4.07 -48.09 -0.98
CA ILE A 329 5.42 -48.65 -0.86
C ILE A 329 5.40 -50.14 -0.56
N GLY A 330 6.34 -50.88 -1.13
CA GLY A 330 6.50 -52.31 -0.92
C GLY A 330 7.95 -52.69 -1.05
N VAL A 331 8.29 -53.89 -0.58
CA VAL A 331 9.64 -54.44 -0.71
C VAL A 331 9.63 -55.90 -1.14
N TYR A 332 10.60 -56.27 -1.96
CA TYR A 332 10.95 -57.64 -2.26
C TYR A 332 12.20 -58.04 -1.48
N ARG A 333 12.20 -59.23 -0.89
CA ARG A 333 13.33 -59.76 -0.12
C ARG A 333 14.09 -60.82 -0.91
N PRO A 334 15.25 -60.50 -1.50
CA PRO A 334 15.97 -61.46 -2.36
C PRO A 334 16.44 -62.72 -1.63
N SER A 335 16.67 -62.64 -0.31
CA SER A 335 17.16 -63.78 0.48
C SER A 335 16.11 -64.88 0.69
N THR A 336 14.82 -64.55 0.62
CA THR A 336 13.71 -65.50 0.83
C THR A 336 12.78 -65.61 -0.38
N GLY A 337 12.78 -64.62 -1.27
CA GLY A 337 11.86 -64.53 -2.40
C GLY A 337 10.49 -63.92 -2.05
N GLU A 338 10.32 -63.46 -0.81
CA GLU A 338 9.05 -62.93 -0.31
C GLU A 338 8.84 -61.47 -0.72
N TRP A 339 7.58 -61.08 -0.86
CA TRP A 339 7.15 -59.71 -1.11
C TRP A 339 6.32 -59.22 0.06
N PHE A 340 6.46 -57.93 0.38
CA PHE A 340 5.73 -57.25 1.43
C PHE A 340 5.21 -55.92 0.88
N PHE A 341 3.94 -55.63 1.11
CA PHE A 341 3.28 -54.43 0.62
C PHE A 341 2.60 -53.73 1.79
N ASP A 342 2.88 -52.44 1.93
CA ASP A 342 2.22 -51.58 2.91
C ASP A 342 0.77 -51.40 2.46
N LEU A 343 -0.14 -52.22 2.99
CA LEU A 343 -1.53 -52.24 2.53
C LEU A 343 -2.33 -51.12 3.19
N ASN A 344 -2.02 -50.82 4.45
CA ASN A 344 -2.74 -49.84 5.26
C ASN A 344 -2.20 -48.40 5.05
N GLY A 345 -1.03 -48.25 4.41
CA GLY A 345 -0.41 -46.97 4.06
C GLY A 345 0.27 -46.27 5.24
N ASN A 346 0.63 -46.99 6.30
CA ASN A 346 1.21 -46.40 7.51
C ASN A 346 2.74 -46.36 7.49
N GLY A 347 3.38 -46.99 6.50
CA GLY A 347 4.82 -47.01 6.31
C GLY A 347 5.60 -47.86 7.32
N VAL A 348 4.96 -48.84 7.98
CA VAL A 348 5.56 -49.73 8.97
C VAL A 348 5.29 -51.19 8.60
N LEU A 349 6.34 -51.98 8.42
CA LEU A 349 6.17 -53.40 8.10
C LEU A 349 5.63 -54.19 9.30
N GLU A 350 4.43 -54.73 9.14
CA GLU A 350 3.67 -55.44 10.16
C GLU A 350 3.44 -56.91 9.78
N THR A 351 2.58 -57.59 10.54
CA THR A 351 2.18 -58.96 10.18
C THR A 351 1.39 -58.96 8.88
N CYS A 352 1.50 -60.02 8.09
CA CYS A 352 0.80 -60.23 6.81
C CYS A 352 -0.75 -60.28 6.86
N GLY A 353 -1.36 -60.03 8.02
CA GLY A 353 -2.81 -59.81 8.15
C GLY A 353 -3.20 -58.33 8.29
N ILE A 354 -2.21 -57.45 8.47
CA ILE A 354 -2.34 -55.99 8.52
C ILE A 354 -1.78 -55.43 7.21
N ASP A 355 -0.55 -55.84 6.89
CA ASP A 355 0.05 -55.69 5.57
C ASP A 355 -0.23 -56.89 4.68
N TYR A 356 0.16 -56.79 3.43
CA TYR A 356 0.02 -57.87 2.47
C TYR A 356 1.37 -58.51 2.16
N CYS A 357 1.42 -59.84 2.13
CA CYS A 357 2.65 -60.59 1.86
C CYS A 357 2.42 -61.69 0.83
N VAL A 358 3.38 -61.87 -0.07
CA VAL A 358 3.39 -62.98 -1.04
C VAL A 358 4.65 -63.81 -0.84
N SER A 359 4.52 -65.13 -0.72
CA SER A 359 5.64 -66.00 -0.36
C SER A 359 6.72 -66.09 -1.43
N SER A 360 6.33 -66.08 -2.71
CA SER A 360 7.24 -66.12 -3.85
C SER A 360 6.49 -65.94 -5.16
N PHE A 361 7.13 -65.30 -6.14
CA PHE A 361 6.66 -65.27 -7.53
C PHE A 361 7.85 -65.51 -8.48
N GLY A 362 7.68 -66.44 -9.42
CA GLY A 362 8.67 -66.76 -10.46
C GLY A 362 9.99 -67.34 -9.94
N SER A 363 11.01 -67.29 -10.80
CA SER A 363 12.40 -67.57 -10.42
C SER A 363 13.07 -66.32 -9.87
N LEU A 364 14.14 -66.48 -9.07
CA LEU A 364 14.91 -65.35 -8.53
C LEU A 364 15.49 -64.50 -9.67
N GLY A 365 15.36 -63.17 -9.53
CA GLY A 365 15.74 -62.18 -10.52
C GLY A 365 15.56 -60.76 -9.97
N VAL A 366 15.44 -59.77 -10.86
CA VAL A 366 15.11 -58.39 -10.47
C VAL A 366 13.59 -58.25 -10.34
N PRO A 367 13.06 -57.82 -9.18
CA PRO A 367 11.63 -57.63 -9.01
C PRO A 367 11.15 -56.44 -9.85
N VAL A 368 10.00 -56.60 -10.48
CA VAL A 368 9.30 -55.54 -11.21
C VAL A 368 7.83 -55.56 -10.85
N VAL A 369 7.20 -54.40 -10.90
CA VAL A 369 5.75 -54.24 -10.69
C VAL A 369 5.18 -53.36 -11.77
N GLY A 370 3.93 -53.61 -12.16
CA GLY A 370 3.23 -52.86 -13.18
C GLY A 370 1.82 -53.39 -13.36
N ASP A 371 0.92 -52.55 -13.87
CA ASP A 371 -0.43 -52.95 -14.24
C ASP A 371 -0.40 -53.67 -15.59
N TRP A 372 -0.05 -54.96 -15.62
CA TRP A 372 0.14 -55.72 -16.86
C TRP A 372 -1.15 -56.04 -17.60
N ASN A 373 -2.29 -55.99 -16.90
CA ASN A 373 -3.60 -56.39 -17.44
C ASN A 373 -4.61 -55.24 -17.57
N GLY A 374 -4.25 -54.01 -17.17
CA GLY A 374 -5.08 -52.81 -17.31
C GLY A 374 -6.18 -52.68 -16.26
N SER A 375 -6.02 -53.35 -15.13
CA SER A 375 -6.96 -53.30 -14.01
C SER A 375 -6.86 -52.01 -13.19
N GLY A 376 -5.76 -51.27 -13.34
CA GLY A 376 -5.39 -50.14 -12.49
C GLY A 376 -4.75 -50.55 -11.15
N VAL A 377 -4.54 -51.84 -10.93
CA VAL A 377 -3.79 -52.41 -9.80
C VAL A 377 -2.46 -52.94 -10.35
N SER A 378 -1.38 -52.83 -9.58
CA SER A 378 -0.07 -53.35 -9.99
C SER A 378 0.03 -54.85 -9.69
N GLN A 379 0.53 -55.62 -10.65
CA GLN A 379 0.82 -57.05 -10.52
C GLN A 379 2.32 -57.30 -10.37
N LEU A 380 2.66 -58.51 -9.91
CA LEU A 380 4.04 -58.95 -9.70
C LEU A 380 4.73 -59.28 -11.02
N GLY A 381 6.06 -59.21 -11.00
CA GLY A 381 6.89 -59.69 -12.08
C GLY A 381 8.34 -59.86 -11.68
N MET A 382 9.07 -60.66 -12.45
CA MET A 382 10.50 -60.89 -12.30
C MET A 382 11.21 -60.72 -13.65
N PHE A 383 12.36 -60.07 -13.65
CA PHE A 383 13.30 -60.09 -14.77
C PHE A 383 14.50 -60.99 -14.45
N LEU A 384 14.59 -62.11 -15.15
CA LEU A 384 15.64 -63.10 -15.01
C LEU A 384 16.87 -62.65 -15.80
N THR A 385 17.89 -62.16 -15.11
CA THR A 385 19.09 -61.58 -15.75
C THR A 385 19.95 -62.60 -16.47
N ASP A 386 19.95 -63.86 -16.02
CA ASP A 386 20.69 -64.97 -16.65
C ASP A 386 20.10 -65.37 -18.02
N ALA A 387 18.76 -65.31 -18.14
CA ALA A 387 18.02 -65.62 -19.36
C ALA A 387 17.67 -64.38 -20.19
N GLY A 388 17.76 -63.17 -19.61
CA GLY A 388 17.21 -61.95 -20.18
C GLY A 388 15.70 -62.02 -20.38
N GLN A 389 14.96 -62.65 -19.47
CA GLN A 389 13.54 -62.97 -19.66
C GLN A 389 12.67 -62.31 -18.57
N TRP A 390 11.58 -61.69 -18.98
CA TRP A 390 10.51 -61.23 -18.11
C TRP A 390 9.54 -62.37 -17.79
N GLN A 391 9.08 -62.43 -16.56
CA GLN A 391 8.01 -63.26 -16.04
C GLN A 391 6.99 -62.32 -15.38
N LEU A 392 5.77 -62.24 -15.90
CA LEU A 392 4.76 -61.29 -15.43
C LEU A 392 3.50 -62.04 -14.99
N ASP A 393 2.99 -61.68 -13.81
CA ASP A 393 1.72 -62.19 -13.26
C ASP A 393 0.55 -61.57 -14.05
N GLN A 394 0.19 -62.20 -15.16
CA GLN A 394 -0.80 -61.64 -16.08
C GLN A 394 -2.23 -61.77 -15.55
N ASN A 395 -2.49 -62.85 -14.79
CA ASN A 395 -3.81 -63.18 -14.28
C ASN A 395 -4.09 -62.57 -12.89
N ALA A 396 -3.08 -61.93 -12.28
CA ALA A 396 -3.14 -61.26 -10.99
C ALA A 396 -3.54 -62.19 -9.84
N ASN A 397 -3.04 -63.44 -9.85
CA ASN A 397 -3.25 -64.40 -8.77
C ASN A 397 -2.02 -64.61 -7.89
N GLU A 398 -0.93 -63.87 -8.17
CA GLU A 398 0.31 -63.80 -7.40
C GLU A 398 1.07 -65.13 -7.29
N THR A 399 0.69 -66.10 -8.12
CA THR A 399 1.28 -67.43 -8.15
C THR A 399 1.89 -67.67 -9.51
N TRP A 400 3.16 -68.07 -9.54
CA TRP A 400 3.79 -68.45 -10.81
C TRP A 400 3.32 -69.82 -11.29
N GLU A 401 2.67 -69.85 -12.43
CA GLU A 401 2.07 -71.04 -13.05
C GLU A 401 2.68 -71.38 -14.41
N GLY A 402 3.64 -70.56 -14.84
CA GLY A 402 4.38 -70.73 -16.09
C GLY A 402 3.79 -69.95 -17.26
N CYS A 403 4.58 -69.81 -18.32
CA CYS A 403 4.34 -68.92 -19.47
C CYS A 403 3.04 -69.13 -20.28
N LEU A 404 2.23 -70.14 -19.96
CA LEU A 404 0.94 -70.38 -20.63
C LEU A 404 -0.23 -69.70 -19.89
N ILE A 405 -0.08 -69.49 -18.59
CA ILE A 405 -1.06 -68.85 -17.73
C ILE A 405 -0.58 -67.43 -17.40
N ASP A 406 0.70 -67.35 -17.03
CA ASP A 406 1.46 -66.10 -16.91
C ASP A 406 2.13 -65.72 -18.23
N THR A 407 2.76 -64.55 -18.25
CA THR A 407 3.44 -64.04 -19.44
C THR A 407 4.96 -64.18 -19.31
N CYS A 408 5.58 -64.79 -20.32
CA CYS A 408 7.04 -64.81 -20.49
C CYS A 408 7.46 -64.02 -21.72
N ILE A 409 8.42 -63.10 -21.57
CA ILE A 409 8.88 -62.26 -22.67
C ILE A 409 10.41 -62.19 -22.71
N GLY A 410 11.03 -62.53 -23.85
CA GLY A 410 12.48 -62.50 -24.02
C GLY A 410 12.98 -63.28 -25.25
N PRO A 411 14.31 -63.38 -25.44
CA PRO A 411 15.36 -62.86 -24.57
C PRO A 411 15.74 -61.39 -24.87
N TYR A 412 16.07 -60.65 -23.81
CA TYR A 412 16.71 -59.34 -23.78
C TYR A 412 18.17 -59.48 -23.34
N GLY A 413 18.93 -58.39 -23.27
CA GLY A 413 20.33 -58.44 -22.83
C GLY A 413 20.44 -58.81 -21.35
N GLN A 414 21.40 -59.67 -21.00
CA GLN A 414 21.62 -60.12 -19.62
C GLN A 414 22.09 -59.00 -18.67
N THR A 415 22.62 -57.91 -19.22
CA THR A 415 23.06 -56.72 -18.47
C THR A 415 22.05 -55.57 -18.55
N ASP A 416 20.88 -55.82 -19.16
CA ASP A 416 19.84 -54.81 -19.30
C ASP A 416 19.11 -54.67 -17.95
N ILE A 417 18.75 -53.43 -17.60
CA ILE A 417 17.99 -53.11 -16.39
C ILE A 417 16.51 -53.01 -16.76
N PRO A 418 15.60 -53.75 -16.10
CA PRO A 418 14.19 -53.70 -16.40
C PRO A 418 13.57 -52.37 -15.94
N ILE A 419 12.74 -51.78 -16.80
CA ILE A 419 12.08 -50.50 -16.60
C ILE A 419 10.64 -50.66 -17.11
N PRO A 420 9.70 -51.05 -16.25
CA PRO A 420 8.30 -51.08 -16.63
C PRO A 420 7.71 -49.68 -16.68
N GLY A 421 6.73 -49.47 -17.55
CA GLY A 421 6.02 -48.20 -17.60
C GLY A 421 4.98 -48.13 -18.69
N ARG A 422 4.21 -47.05 -18.65
CA ARG A 422 3.13 -46.78 -19.60
C ARG A 422 3.68 -46.06 -20.82
N TRP A 423 4.09 -46.84 -21.81
CA TRP A 423 4.67 -46.29 -23.03
C TRP A 423 3.63 -45.82 -24.06
N ASP A 424 2.36 -46.18 -23.87
CA ASP A 424 1.23 -45.73 -24.68
C ASP A 424 -0.03 -45.49 -23.85
N LEU A 425 -1.09 -44.99 -24.49
CA LEU A 425 -2.32 -44.55 -23.82
C LEU A 425 -3.36 -45.69 -23.68
N GLN A 426 -2.97 -46.95 -23.77
CA GLN A 426 -3.92 -48.08 -23.78
C GLN A 426 -4.38 -48.54 -22.39
N GLY A 427 -3.85 -47.99 -21.31
CA GLY A 427 -4.39 -48.24 -19.97
C GLY A 427 -3.55 -49.12 -19.06
N PHE A 428 -2.58 -49.87 -19.61
CA PHE A 428 -1.73 -50.83 -18.88
C PHE A 428 -0.24 -50.54 -19.08
N ASP A 429 0.59 -51.06 -18.17
CA ASP A 429 2.04 -50.94 -18.22
C ASP A 429 2.65 -51.97 -19.17
N ARG A 430 3.78 -51.60 -19.75
CA ARG A 430 4.51 -52.40 -20.74
C ARG A 430 5.96 -52.54 -20.31
N ILE A 431 6.62 -53.53 -20.89
CA ILE A 431 8.04 -53.78 -20.63
C ILE A 431 8.93 -52.77 -21.36
N GLY A 432 10.06 -52.48 -20.73
CA GLY A 432 11.12 -51.66 -21.30
C GLY A 432 12.43 -51.98 -20.60
N VAL A 433 13.55 -51.76 -21.27
CA VAL A 433 14.87 -51.98 -20.66
C VAL A 433 15.81 -50.81 -20.91
N PHE A 434 16.68 -50.53 -19.94
CA PHE A 434 17.83 -49.66 -20.13
C PHE A 434 19.10 -50.49 -20.25
N ARG A 435 19.93 -50.19 -21.26
CA ARG A 435 21.22 -50.85 -21.47
C ARG A 435 22.38 -49.93 -21.08
N PRO A 436 23.06 -50.17 -19.94
CA PRO A 436 24.13 -49.29 -19.46
C PRO A 436 25.33 -49.20 -20.40
N SER A 437 25.64 -50.26 -21.14
CA SER A 437 26.80 -50.33 -22.05
C SER A 437 26.67 -49.45 -23.29
N THR A 438 25.45 -49.13 -23.70
CA THR A 438 25.17 -48.27 -24.87
C THR A 438 24.42 -46.99 -24.50
N ALA A 439 24.01 -46.82 -23.23
CA ALA A 439 23.18 -45.73 -22.75
C ALA A 439 21.83 -45.60 -23.50
N LEU A 440 21.29 -46.73 -23.98
CA LEU A 440 20.05 -46.75 -24.76
C LEU A 440 18.91 -47.34 -23.96
N TRP A 441 17.74 -46.72 -24.09
CA TRP A 441 16.47 -47.24 -23.64
C TRP A 441 15.79 -47.98 -24.79
N TYR A 442 15.17 -49.11 -24.51
CA TYR A 442 14.41 -49.92 -25.48
C TYR A 442 13.03 -50.18 -24.89
N LEU A 443 11.99 -49.57 -25.47
CA LEU A 443 10.64 -49.56 -24.93
C LEU A 443 9.70 -50.31 -25.87
N ASP A 444 9.06 -51.37 -25.39
CA ASP A 444 8.07 -52.13 -26.17
C ASP A 444 6.72 -51.38 -26.18
N VAL A 445 6.64 -50.35 -27.02
CA VAL A 445 5.45 -49.49 -27.10
C VAL A 445 4.26 -50.20 -27.72
N ASN A 446 4.51 -51.16 -28.59
CA ASN A 446 3.44 -51.89 -29.26
C ASN A 446 2.91 -53.07 -28.40
N GLY A 447 3.70 -53.51 -27.41
CA GLY A 447 3.39 -54.53 -26.40
C GLY A 447 3.19 -55.93 -26.92
N ASN A 448 3.82 -56.27 -28.05
CA ASN A 448 3.80 -57.64 -28.56
C ASN A 448 4.86 -58.53 -27.88
N GLY A 449 5.64 -57.98 -26.94
CA GLY A 449 6.69 -58.70 -26.23
C GLY A 449 7.90 -59.02 -27.10
N GLN A 450 8.08 -58.35 -28.24
CA GLN A 450 9.18 -58.59 -29.16
C GLN A 450 9.86 -57.29 -29.56
N TRP A 451 11.20 -57.29 -29.50
CA TRP A 451 11.96 -56.17 -30.06
C TRP A 451 11.87 -56.13 -31.59
N ASN A 452 11.21 -55.10 -32.12
CA ASN A 452 10.95 -54.86 -33.53
C ASN A 452 11.77 -53.68 -34.10
N GLY A 453 12.71 -53.15 -33.32
CA GLY A 453 13.54 -52.00 -33.68
C GLY A 453 12.84 -50.67 -33.39
N CYS A 454 13.65 -49.60 -33.26
CA CYS A 454 13.22 -48.28 -32.77
C CYS A 454 12.15 -47.54 -33.62
N ARG A 455 11.71 -48.10 -34.76
CA ARG A 455 10.64 -47.53 -35.59
C ARG A 455 9.25 -48.06 -35.23
N ARG A 456 9.17 -49.31 -34.77
CA ARG A 456 7.90 -49.97 -34.39
C ARG A 456 7.75 -49.97 -32.88
N ASP A 457 8.86 -50.26 -32.20
CA ASP A 457 9.07 -49.91 -30.81
C ASP A 457 9.71 -48.53 -30.74
N VAL A 458 10.28 -48.20 -29.59
CA VAL A 458 10.92 -46.92 -29.37
C VAL A 458 12.26 -47.11 -28.71
N CYS A 459 13.23 -46.30 -29.15
CA CYS A 459 14.49 -46.13 -28.44
C CYS A 459 14.56 -44.72 -27.84
N GLY A 460 15.19 -44.60 -26.67
CA GLY A 460 15.50 -43.34 -26.03
C GLY A 460 17.01 -43.19 -25.81
N TYR A 461 17.50 -41.95 -25.80
CA TYR A 461 18.89 -41.63 -25.48
C TYR A 461 18.94 -40.29 -24.75
N LEU A 462 19.22 -40.32 -23.44
CA LEU A 462 19.42 -39.10 -22.67
C LEU A 462 20.92 -38.85 -22.54
N SER A 463 21.42 -37.81 -23.21
CA SER A 463 22.84 -37.47 -23.26
C SER A 463 23.44 -37.09 -21.90
N VAL A 464 22.60 -36.86 -20.88
CA VAL A 464 22.98 -36.57 -19.49
C VAL A 464 23.51 -37.78 -18.71
N TYR A 465 23.32 -39.00 -19.22
CA TYR A 465 23.74 -40.24 -18.58
C TYR A 465 25.25 -40.29 -18.32
N LYS A 466 25.62 -40.71 -17.10
CA LYS A 466 26.98 -41.08 -16.73
C LYS A 466 26.98 -42.49 -16.16
N ALA A 467 28.09 -43.21 -16.37
CA ALA A 467 28.25 -44.55 -15.79
C ALA A 467 28.07 -44.51 -14.26
N GLY A 468 27.18 -45.36 -13.74
CA GLY A 468 26.80 -45.39 -12.33
C GLY A 468 25.49 -44.65 -12.01
N ASP A 469 24.92 -43.91 -12.96
CA ASP A 469 23.56 -43.38 -12.84
C ASP A 469 22.54 -44.54 -12.86
N LEU A 470 21.51 -44.44 -12.02
CA LEU A 470 20.44 -45.42 -11.88
C LEU A 470 19.23 -44.98 -12.73
N PRO A 471 18.73 -45.81 -13.65
CA PRO A 471 17.56 -45.48 -14.46
C PRO A 471 16.29 -45.46 -13.61
N ILE A 472 15.38 -44.52 -13.88
CA ILE A 472 14.09 -44.39 -13.21
C ILE A 472 13.04 -43.85 -14.19
N VAL A 473 11.77 -44.20 -13.99
CA VAL A 473 10.67 -43.73 -14.84
C VAL A 473 9.45 -43.39 -14.03
N GLY A 474 8.70 -42.39 -14.50
CA GLY A 474 7.51 -41.92 -13.80
C GLY A 474 6.67 -41.01 -14.68
N HIS A 475 5.47 -40.69 -14.22
CA HIS A 475 4.56 -39.73 -14.85
C HIS A 475 4.91 -38.30 -14.44
N TRP A 476 6.12 -37.85 -14.75
CA TRP A 476 6.68 -36.60 -14.23
C TRP A 476 5.80 -35.37 -14.49
N ASN A 477 5.19 -35.30 -15.67
CA ASN A 477 4.37 -34.16 -16.11
C ASN A 477 2.85 -34.43 -16.04
N GLY A 478 2.44 -35.60 -15.54
CA GLY A 478 1.02 -35.96 -15.38
C GLY A 478 0.23 -36.17 -16.67
N ASN A 479 0.87 -36.30 -17.83
CA ASN A 479 0.17 -36.48 -19.11
C ASN A 479 -0.35 -37.92 -19.36
N GLY A 480 -0.17 -38.82 -18.40
CA GLY A 480 -0.58 -40.23 -18.51
C GLY A 480 0.35 -41.11 -19.35
N LEU A 481 1.55 -40.67 -19.71
CA LEU A 481 2.64 -41.51 -20.24
C LEU A 481 3.80 -41.51 -19.24
N SER A 482 4.55 -42.60 -19.18
CA SER A 482 5.78 -42.66 -18.39
C SER A 482 6.92 -41.99 -19.16
N GLN A 483 7.70 -41.18 -18.45
CA GLN A 483 8.86 -40.49 -18.97
C GLN A 483 10.15 -41.07 -18.38
N LEU A 484 11.26 -40.86 -19.10
CA LEU A 484 12.58 -41.39 -18.76
C LEU A 484 13.28 -40.52 -17.72
N GLY A 485 14.23 -41.09 -17.01
CA GLY A 485 15.04 -40.33 -16.06
C GLY A 485 16.22 -41.11 -15.51
N PHE A 486 17.12 -40.37 -14.87
CA PHE A 486 18.27 -40.90 -14.16
C PHE A 486 18.38 -40.25 -12.78
N PHE A 487 18.71 -41.07 -11.79
CA PHE A 487 19.23 -40.60 -10.51
C PHE A 487 20.74 -40.84 -10.47
N ARG A 488 21.50 -39.85 -10.00
CA ARG A 488 22.95 -39.92 -9.86
C ARG A 488 23.32 -40.08 -8.38
N PRO A 489 23.66 -41.29 -7.91
CA PRO A 489 23.95 -41.51 -6.49
C PRO A 489 25.16 -40.74 -5.97
N SER A 490 26.13 -40.43 -6.84
CA SER A 490 27.36 -39.72 -6.46
C SER A 490 27.15 -38.25 -6.10
N THR A 491 26.06 -37.64 -6.56
CA THR A 491 25.73 -36.22 -6.33
C THR A 491 24.34 -36.00 -5.74
N GLY A 492 23.47 -37.01 -5.73
CA GLY A 492 22.08 -36.89 -5.29
C GLY A 492 21.17 -36.18 -6.30
N GLU A 493 21.65 -36.00 -7.54
CA GLU A 493 20.94 -35.28 -8.59
C GLU A 493 19.99 -36.19 -9.37
N TRP A 494 18.86 -35.64 -9.78
CA TRP A 494 17.87 -36.27 -10.63
C TRP A 494 17.79 -35.54 -11.96
N PHE A 495 17.71 -36.29 -13.06
CA PHE A 495 17.59 -35.79 -14.43
C PHE A 495 16.40 -36.46 -15.09
N LEU A 496 15.30 -35.72 -15.25
CA LEU A 496 14.02 -36.24 -15.70
C LEU A 496 13.69 -35.65 -17.07
N ASP A 497 13.47 -36.49 -18.07
CA ASP A 497 12.95 -36.11 -19.39
C ASP A 497 11.50 -35.65 -19.23
N TYR A 498 11.33 -34.39 -18.83
CA TYR A 498 10.05 -33.87 -18.33
C TYR A 498 9.09 -33.62 -19.49
N ASN A 499 9.60 -33.28 -20.66
CA ASN A 499 8.79 -33.07 -21.85
C ASN A 499 8.41 -34.41 -22.54
N GLY A 500 9.08 -35.51 -22.19
CA GLY A 500 8.77 -36.86 -22.63
C GLY A 500 9.17 -37.16 -24.08
N ASN A 501 10.09 -36.38 -24.65
CA ASN A 501 10.53 -36.54 -26.03
C ASN A 501 11.63 -37.61 -26.20
N ARG A 502 12.10 -38.20 -25.08
CA ARG A 502 13.08 -39.31 -25.01
C ARG A 502 14.48 -38.91 -25.42
N THR A 503 14.74 -37.61 -25.38
CA THR A 503 16.05 -36.97 -25.52
C THR A 503 16.29 -36.05 -24.33
N TRP A 504 17.54 -35.67 -24.09
CA TRP A 504 17.86 -34.72 -23.03
C TRP A 504 18.06 -33.34 -23.61
N ASP A 505 17.23 -32.39 -23.18
CA ASP A 505 17.19 -31.02 -23.70
C ASP A 505 17.81 -29.97 -22.77
N ASP A 506 18.42 -30.38 -21.65
CA ASP A 506 18.84 -29.52 -20.53
C ASP A 506 17.74 -29.19 -19.50
N CYS A 507 18.14 -28.65 -18.35
CA CYS A 507 17.25 -28.41 -17.20
C CYS A 507 16.18 -27.31 -17.42
N THR A 508 16.12 -26.67 -18.60
CA THR A 508 15.14 -25.63 -18.91
C THR A 508 13.89 -26.19 -19.60
N GLN A 509 14.03 -27.26 -20.39
CA GLN A 509 12.90 -28.02 -20.94
C GLN A 509 12.65 -29.30 -20.14
N ASP A 510 13.72 -29.95 -19.71
CA ASP A 510 13.68 -31.08 -18.79
C ASP A 510 13.84 -30.63 -17.35
N ARG A 511 13.79 -31.57 -16.40
CA ARG A 511 13.80 -31.24 -14.97
C ARG A 511 15.06 -31.79 -14.30
N CYS A 512 15.78 -30.89 -13.63
CA CYS A 512 16.90 -31.23 -12.76
C CYS A 512 16.50 -30.98 -11.31
N LEU A 513 16.66 -31.98 -10.45
CA LEU A 513 16.30 -31.89 -9.03
C LEU A 513 17.43 -32.39 -8.15
N SER A 514 17.40 -31.99 -6.88
CA SER A 514 18.31 -32.49 -5.86
C SER A 514 17.52 -32.72 -4.58
N PHE A 515 17.13 -33.97 -4.33
CA PHE A 515 16.37 -34.31 -3.14
C PHE A 515 17.22 -34.24 -1.86
N GLY A 516 18.56 -34.33 -1.98
CA GLY A 516 19.47 -34.20 -0.85
C GLY A 516 19.63 -35.46 0.02
N ILE A 517 18.91 -36.54 -0.30
CA ILE A 517 19.03 -37.86 0.35
C ILE A 517 19.68 -38.86 -0.63
N ALA A 518 20.63 -39.65 -0.13
CA ALA A 518 21.28 -40.71 -0.89
C ALA A 518 20.57 -42.06 -0.68
N GLY A 519 20.53 -42.90 -1.70
CA GLY A 519 19.92 -44.23 -1.65
C GLY A 519 19.55 -44.74 -3.04
N GLN A 520 18.59 -45.67 -3.12
CA GLN A 520 18.01 -46.15 -4.36
C GLN A 520 16.83 -45.25 -4.79
N PRO A 521 16.74 -44.86 -6.08
CA PRO A 521 15.65 -44.01 -6.54
C PRO A 521 14.35 -44.80 -6.60
N VAL A 522 13.28 -44.18 -6.14
CA VAL A 522 11.91 -44.65 -6.32
C VAL A 522 11.06 -43.51 -6.88
N SER A 523 9.96 -43.84 -7.53
CA SER A 523 9.01 -42.86 -8.02
C SER A 523 7.60 -43.41 -7.97
N GLY A 524 6.66 -42.55 -7.60
CA GLY A 524 5.26 -42.88 -7.43
C GLY A 524 4.41 -41.63 -7.33
N ASP A 525 3.12 -41.78 -7.61
CA ASP A 525 2.09 -40.76 -7.37
C ASP A 525 1.70 -40.75 -5.88
N TRP A 526 2.59 -40.24 -5.03
CA TRP A 526 2.43 -40.32 -3.57
C TRP A 526 1.20 -39.58 -3.00
N ASP A 527 0.66 -38.62 -3.75
CA ASP A 527 -0.45 -37.76 -3.35
C ASP A 527 -1.71 -37.95 -4.21
N GLY A 528 -1.71 -38.94 -5.13
CA GLY A 528 -2.85 -39.27 -5.98
C GLY A 528 -3.21 -38.18 -7.01
N THR A 529 -2.26 -37.33 -7.39
CA THR A 529 -2.49 -36.26 -8.39
C THR A 529 -2.42 -36.75 -9.84
N GLY A 530 -1.99 -37.99 -10.04
CA GLY A 530 -1.67 -38.58 -11.33
C GLY A 530 -0.28 -38.24 -11.85
N ALA A 531 0.53 -37.49 -11.09
CA ALA A 531 1.90 -37.12 -11.46
C ALA A 531 2.89 -37.73 -10.47
N SER A 532 3.79 -38.58 -10.97
CA SER A 532 4.81 -39.22 -10.15
C SER A 532 5.79 -38.19 -9.60
N LYS A 533 6.15 -38.37 -8.34
CA LYS A 533 7.16 -37.59 -7.62
C LYS A 533 8.37 -38.47 -7.33
N ILE A 534 9.48 -37.84 -6.97
CA ILE A 534 10.72 -38.54 -6.65
C ILE A 534 10.67 -39.06 -5.21
N GLY A 535 11.51 -40.04 -4.92
CA GLY A 535 11.72 -40.54 -3.57
C GLY A 535 12.99 -41.38 -3.52
N VAL A 536 13.45 -41.68 -2.32
CA VAL A 536 14.65 -42.47 -2.08
C VAL A 536 14.36 -43.55 -1.05
N PHE A 537 14.78 -44.77 -1.35
CA PHE A 537 14.82 -45.90 -0.43
C PHE A 537 16.26 -46.14 0.04
N ASP A 538 16.47 -46.24 1.35
CA ASP A 538 17.74 -46.64 1.94
C ASP A 538 17.76 -48.16 2.18
N PRO A 539 18.48 -48.93 1.35
CA PRO A 539 18.52 -50.39 1.45
C PRO A 539 19.30 -50.88 2.67
N ILE A 540 20.00 -50.01 3.41
CA ILE A 540 20.73 -50.38 4.62
C ILE A 540 19.80 -50.35 5.84
N THR A 541 18.87 -49.39 5.87
CA THR A 541 18.00 -49.17 7.04
C THR A 541 16.55 -49.57 6.80
N GLY A 542 16.12 -49.76 5.55
CA GLY A 542 14.72 -49.91 5.18
C GLY A 542 13.95 -48.57 5.23
N GLY A 543 14.67 -47.44 5.24
CA GLY A 543 14.08 -46.11 5.29
C GLY A 543 13.54 -45.65 3.94
N TRP A 544 12.35 -45.06 3.93
CA TRP A 544 11.74 -44.44 2.75
C TRP A 544 11.60 -42.93 2.97
N PHE A 545 12.03 -42.16 1.98
CA PHE A 545 11.98 -40.70 1.96
C PHE A 545 11.26 -40.26 0.69
N LEU A 546 10.05 -39.73 0.81
CA LEU A 546 9.17 -39.43 -0.33
C LEU A 546 8.91 -37.93 -0.44
N ASP A 547 9.14 -37.34 -1.62
CA ASP A 547 8.79 -35.95 -1.93
C ASP A 547 7.26 -35.83 -2.07
N LEU A 548 6.55 -35.65 -0.95
CA LEU A 548 5.08 -35.63 -0.95
C LEU A 548 4.54 -34.33 -1.55
N ASN A 549 5.28 -33.23 -1.39
CA ASN A 549 4.85 -31.92 -1.88
C ASN A 549 5.24 -31.67 -3.36
N GLY A 550 6.11 -32.51 -3.94
CA GLY A 550 6.51 -32.50 -5.34
C GLY A 550 7.48 -31.39 -5.73
N ASN A 551 8.10 -30.71 -4.76
CA ASN A 551 8.99 -29.59 -5.01
C ASN A 551 10.41 -30.04 -5.43
N GLY A 552 10.72 -31.32 -5.28
CA GLY A 552 12.02 -31.92 -5.62
C GLY A 552 13.15 -31.59 -4.64
N GLN A 553 12.82 -31.20 -3.42
CA GLN A 553 13.72 -30.91 -2.30
C GLN A 553 13.28 -31.72 -1.07
N TRP A 554 14.21 -31.97 -0.14
CA TRP A 554 13.87 -32.54 1.15
C TRP A 554 13.56 -31.45 2.18
N ASP A 555 12.31 -31.41 2.64
CA ASP A 555 11.79 -30.44 3.61
C ASP A 555 11.60 -31.03 5.02
N GLY A 556 11.94 -32.32 5.19
CA GLY A 556 11.81 -33.04 6.47
C GLY A 556 10.46 -33.74 6.64
N CYS A 557 10.38 -34.63 7.62
CA CYS A 557 9.26 -35.57 7.81
C CYS A 557 7.88 -34.94 8.11
N GLU A 558 7.83 -33.63 8.41
CA GLU A 558 6.54 -32.94 8.64
C GLU A 558 5.88 -32.49 7.33
N VAL A 559 6.67 -32.34 6.26
CA VAL A 559 6.24 -31.88 4.94
C VAL A 559 6.33 -33.03 3.94
N ASP A 560 7.42 -33.78 3.99
CA ASP A 560 7.71 -34.95 3.18
C ASP A 560 7.49 -36.26 3.96
N GLY A 561 7.49 -37.39 3.23
CA GLY A 561 7.25 -38.70 3.81
C GLY A 561 8.53 -39.30 4.40
N CYS A 562 8.46 -39.75 5.66
CA CYS A 562 9.48 -40.57 6.32
C CYS A 562 8.85 -41.86 6.83
N MET A 563 9.25 -43.01 6.28
CA MET A 563 8.70 -44.31 6.65
C MET A 563 9.82 -45.34 6.85
N SER A 564 9.51 -46.46 7.51
CA SER A 564 10.46 -47.55 7.72
C SER A 564 9.77 -48.86 7.39
N PHE A 565 9.97 -49.32 6.16
CA PHE A 565 9.29 -50.47 5.59
C PHE A 565 10.29 -51.35 4.85
N GLY A 566 10.57 -52.52 5.41
CA GLY A 566 11.57 -53.46 4.92
C GLY A 566 12.79 -53.61 5.84
N LEU A 567 13.68 -54.52 5.45
CA LEU A 567 14.90 -54.89 6.15
C LEU A 567 16.15 -54.61 5.30
N PRO A 568 17.35 -54.62 5.91
CA PRO A 568 18.59 -54.43 5.16
C PRO A 568 18.73 -55.44 4.01
N GLY A 569 18.94 -54.94 2.80
CA GLY A 569 19.09 -55.75 1.58
C GLY A 569 17.78 -56.05 0.83
N ASP A 570 16.63 -55.62 1.33
CA ASP A 570 15.38 -55.63 0.58
C ASP A 570 15.46 -54.66 -0.62
N ILE A 571 14.66 -54.91 -1.66
CA ILE A 571 14.58 -54.10 -2.89
C ILE A 571 13.22 -53.38 -2.92
N PRO A 572 13.18 -52.06 -3.16
CA PRO A 572 11.93 -51.31 -3.14
C PRO A 572 11.10 -51.59 -4.39
N VAL A 573 9.78 -51.67 -4.20
CA VAL A 573 8.78 -51.71 -5.27
C VAL A 573 7.67 -50.71 -4.96
N VAL A 574 7.08 -50.12 -6.00
CA VAL A 574 6.09 -49.04 -5.89
C VAL A 574 4.97 -49.30 -6.87
N GLY A 575 3.72 -49.16 -6.42
CA GLY A 575 2.56 -49.42 -7.26
C GLY A 575 1.25 -49.27 -6.50
N LYS A 576 0.18 -49.77 -7.12
CA LYS A 576 -1.19 -49.69 -6.59
C LYS A 576 -1.65 -51.05 -6.09
N TRP A 577 -1.97 -51.15 -4.81
CA TRP A 577 -2.51 -52.35 -4.15
C TRP A 577 -3.43 -51.99 -2.97
#